data_AF-A0A2N8PFI9-F1
#
_entry.id   AF-A0A2N8PFI9-F1
#
_cell.length_a   1.000
_cell.length_b   1.000
_cell.length_c   1.000
_cell.angle_alpha   90.00
_cell.angle_beta   90.00
_cell.angle_gamma   90.00
#
_symmetry.space_group_name_H-M   'P 1'
#
loop_
_entity.id
_entity.type
_entity.pdbx_description
1 polymer ?
#
loop_
_entity_poly.entity_id
_entity_poly.type
_entity_poly.pdbx_seq_one_letter_code
_entity_poly.pdbx_strand_id
1 'polypeptide(L)'
;MGFLVLQEQDRSEHVPTDEELADAKRYSWMRISRFDYTPSNRLCFILRGGSPHRASEWADLPNRPLEDQLAEIAQEVGLRGEAAERKRLADQQDREAQQRRWESAMQEARAAYADAYRVEHLEEQANAWHQASRLTEYVTAVRDHATSLPPGQERTDIEAWLAFADAHLQHLTESASMPRLPTPPKPSGDDLKPFLGYWSPYGPRSY
;
A
#
# COMPACT_ATOMS: atom_id res chain seq x y z
N MET A 1 8.55 25.00 -10.18
CA MET A 1 8.99 26.38 -9.85
C MET A 1 8.48 27.29 -10.94
N GLY A 2 7.88 28.42 -10.59
CA GLY A 2 7.39 29.39 -11.57
C GLY A 2 7.71 30.80 -11.09
N PHE A 3 8.00 31.69 -12.02
CA PHE A 3 8.16 33.12 -11.74
C PHE A 3 7.04 33.90 -12.42
N LEU A 4 6.65 34.99 -11.79
CA LEU A 4 5.64 35.91 -12.29
C LEU A 4 6.19 37.33 -12.13
N VAL A 5 6.05 38.15 -13.17
CA VAL A 5 6.39 39.57 -13.12
C VAL A 5 5.11 40.35 -13.37
N LEU A 6 4.78 41.27 -12.46
CA LEU A 6 3.59 42.10 -12.51
C LEU A 6 3.99 43.56 -12.55
N GLN A 7 3.27 44.36 -13.34
CA GLN A 7 3.32 45.81 -13.24
C GLN A 7 2.34 46.27 -12.16
N GLU A 8 2.83 47.05 -11.19
CA GLU A 8 1.96 47.62 -10.17
C GLU A 8 1.06 48.71 -10.75
N GLN A 9 -0.08 48.92 -10.09
CA GLN A 9 -1.02 49.98 -10.44
C GLN A 9 -1.03 51.06 -9.37
N ASP A 10 -1.00 52.32 -9.79
CA ASP A 10 -1.24 53.45 -8.92
C ASP A 10 -2.75 53.67 -8.78
N ARG A 11 -3.20 53.92 -7.56
CA ARG A 11 -4.61 54.14 -7.23
C ARG A 11 -4.84 55.62 -6.95
N SER A 12 -5.61 56.28 -7.81
CA SER A 12 -6.07 57.67 -7.59
C SER A 12 -7.57 57.70 -7.31
N GLU A 13 -8.01 58.70 -6.55
CA GLU A 13 -9.44 58.95 -6.37
C GLU A 13 -10.07 59.29 -7.73
N HIS A 14 -11.11 58.54 -8.10
CA HIS A 14 -11.79 58.72 -9.37
C HIS A 14 -12.56 60.03 -9.33
N VAL A 15 -12.42 60.84 -10.36
CA VAL A 15 -13.19 62.06 -10.55
C VAL A 15 -14.33 61.74 -11.51
N PRO A 16 -15.58 61.62 -11.02
CA PRO A 16 -16.72 61.27 -11.86
C PRO A 16 -16.91 62.26 -13.00
N THR A 17 -17.11 61.75 -14.21
CA THR A 17 -17.49 62.57 -15.36
C THR A 17 -18.96 63.00 -15.26
N ASP A 18 -19.31 64.10 -15.92
CA ASP A 18 -20.70 64.60 -15.96
C ASP A 18 -21.68 63.57 -16.54
N GLU A 19 -21.20 62.73 -17.46
CA GLU A 19 -21.94 61.62 -18.06
C GLU A 19 -22.20 60.50 -17.04
N GLU A 20 -21.17 60.07 -16.29
CA GLU A 20 -21.34 59.07 -15.22
C GLU A 20 -22.25 59.55 -14.09
N LEU A 21 -22.20 60.84 -13.75
CA LEU A 21 -23.10 61.45 -12.78
C LEU A 21 -24.55 61.51 -13.30
N ALA A 22 -24.75 61.78 -14.59
CA ALA A 22 -26.07 61.76 -15.22
C ALA A 22 -26.64 60.33 -15.26
N ASP A 23 -25.81 59.35 -15.60
CA ASP A 23 -26.21 57.96 -15.68
C ASP A 23 -26.45 57.33 -14.30
N ALA A 24 -25.65 57.67 -13.29
CA ALA A 24 -25.90 57.26 -11.90
C ALA A 24 -27.21 57.84 -11.33
N LYS A 25 -27.65 59.01 -11.80
CA LYS A 25 -28.97 59.57 -11.48
C LYS A 25 -30.10 58.84 -12.23
N ARG A 26 -29.83 58.38 -13.45
CA ARG A 26 -30.80 57.70 -14.33
C ARG A 26 -31.01 56.24 -13.95
N TYR A 27 -29.96 55.57 -13.47
CA TYR A 27 -29.95 54.14 -13.19
C TYR A 27 -29.53 53.88 -11.74
N SER A 28 -30.50 53.56 -10.86
CA SER A 28 -30.26 53.39 -9.42
C SER A 28 -29.29 52.26 -9.05
N TRP A 29 -29.08 51.30 -9.97
CA TRP A 29 -28.14 50.19 -9.86
C TRP A 29 -26.71 50.57 -10.27
N MET A 30 -26.51 51.70 -10.95
CA MET A 30 -25.19 52.15 -11.36
C MET A 30 -24.42 52.73 -10.17
N ARG A 31 -23.16 52.32 -10.05
CA ARG A 31 -22.22 52.76 -9.02
C ARG A 31 -20.97 53.25 -9.72
N ILE A 32 -20.65 54.52 -9.52
CA ILE A 32 -19.42 55.12 -10.04
C ILE A 32 -18.27 54.55 -9.21
N SER A 33 -17.19 54.10 -9.88
CA SER A 33 -16.01 53.62 -9.18
C SER A 33 -15.45 54.71 -8.30
N ARG A 34 -14.97 54.35 -7.11
CA ARG A 34 -14.31 55.32 -6.23
C ARG A 34 -12.87 55.62 -6.67
N PHE A 35 -12.26 54.73 -7.45
CA PHE A 35 -10.85 54.80 -7.79
C PHE A 35 -10.60 54.49 -9.26
N ASP A 36 -9.63 55.22 -9.81
CA ASP A 36 -8.98 54.91 -11.07
C ASP A 36 -7.67 54.18 -10.80
N TYR A 37 -7.34 53.23 -11.67
CA TYR A 37 -6.11 52.45 -11.61
C TYR A 37 -5.31 52.71 -12.88
N THR A 38 -4.11 53.27 -12.73
CA THR A 38 -3.19 53.52 -13.84
C THR A 38 -1.95 52.66 -13.70
N PRO A 39 -1.41 52.09 -14.80
CA PRO A 39 -0.16 51.35 -14.73
C PRO A 39 0.98 52.25 -14.22
N SER A 40 1.68 51.80 -13.19
CA SER A 40 2.86 52.48 -12.66
C SER A 40 4.13 51.99 -13.37
N ASN A 41 5.24 52.69 -13.19
CA ASN A 41 6.55 52.22 -13.67
C ASN A 41 7.22 51.21 -12.72
N ARG A 42 6.52 50.74 -11.68
CA ARG A 42 7.04 49.78 -10.70
C ARG A 42 6.64 48.36 -11.08
N LEU A 43 7.58 47.44 -10.96
CA LEU A 43 7.39 46.02 -11.17
C LEU A 43 7.48 45.28 -9.83
N CYS A 44 6.80 44.13 -9.80
CA CYS A 44 6.87 43.15 -8.72
C CYS A 44 7.21 41.77 -9.31
N PHE A 45 8.27 41.16 -8.81
CA PHE A 45 8.70 39.80 -9.11
C PHE A 45 8.22 38.84 -8.02
N ILE A 46 7.52 37.79 -8.40
CA ILE A 46 7.00 36.76 -7.48
C ILE A 46 7.58 35.40 -7.87
N LEU A 47 8.22 34.74 -6.91
CA LEU A 47 8.75 33.38 -7.04
C LEU A 47 7.83 32.37 -6.35
N ARG A 48 7.21 31.51 -7.17
CA ARG A 48 6.28 30.47 -6.71
C ARG A 48 6.92 29.08 -6.67
N GLY A 49 6.52 28.32 -5.65
CA GLY A 49 6.97 26.95 -5.44
C GLY A 49 8.17 26.86 -4.50
N GLY A 50 8.30 25.72 -3.84
CA GLY A 50 9.27 25.51 -2.77
C GLY A 50 8.97 26.37 -1.53
N SER A 51 9.71 26.13 -0.45
CA SER A 51 9.68 26.98 0.73
C SER A 51 10.60 28.19 0.52
N PRO A 52 10.16 29.41 0.86
CA PRO A 52 11.03 30.58 0.85
C PRO A 52 12.18 30.40 1.83
N HIS A 53 13.39 30.72 1.40
CA HIS A 53 14.54 30.85 2.29
C HIS A 53 14.62 32.28 2.84
N ARG A 54 14.30 33.28 2.01
CA ARG A 54 14.26 34.70 2.42
C ARG A 54 12.93 35.36 2.10
N ALA A 55 12.54 35.34 0.83
CA ALA A 55 11.34 35.99 0.34
C ALA A 55 10.76 35.23 -0.84
N SER A 56 9.49 35.49 -1.15
CA SER A 56 8.79 35.00 -2.36
C SER A 56 8.38 36.13 -3.30
N GLU A 57 8.60 37.37 -2.90
CA GLU A 57 8.14 38.56 -3.60
C GLU A 57 9.17 39.68 -3.39
N TRP A 58 9.47 40.40 -4.48
CA TRP A 58 10.34 41.56 -4.52
C TRP A 58 9.67 42.60 -5.40
N ALA A 59 9.66 43.86 -4.97
CA ALA A 59 9.06 44.95 -5.73
C ALA A 59 10.05 46.11 -5.86
N ASP A 60 9.80 46.97 -6.85
CA ASP A 60 10.54 48.23 -6.99
C ASP A 60 10.24 49.16 -5.82
N LEU A 61 11.29 49.51 -5.06
CA LEU A 61 11.20 50.46 -3.96
C LEU A 61 11.99 51.74 -4.30
N PRO A 62 11.59 52.92 -3.77
CA PRO A 62 12.24 54.19 -4.09
C PRO A 62 13.76 54.23 -3.92
N ASN A 63 14.31 53.43 -3.00
CA ASN A 63 15.75 53.36 -2.71
C ASN A 63 16.34 51.96 -2.97
N ARG A 64 15.58 51.07 -3.60
CA ARG A 64 15.99 49.68 -3.86
C ARG A 64 15.21 49.14 -5.06
N PRO A 65 15.62 49.50 -6.28
CA PRO A 65 14.97 49.00 -7.49
C PRO A 65 15.22 47.49 -7.65
N LEU A 66 14.44 46.80 -8.49
CA LEU A 66 14.56 45.35 -8.67
C LEU A 66 15.93 44.93 -9.21
N GLU A 67 16.60 45.78 -9.99
CA GLU A 67 17.94 45.54 -10.53
C GLU A 67 18.95 45.29 -9.41
N ASP A 68 18.86 46.03 -8.32
CA ASP A 68 19.72 45.87 -7.13
C ASP A 68 19.35 44.61 -6.32
N GLN A 69 18.15 44.06 -6.54
CA GLN A 69 17.65 42.86 -5.88
C GLN A 69 17.92 41.58 -6.70
N LEU A 70 18.40 41.68 -7.95
CA LEU A 70 18.58 40.53 -8.85
C LEU A 70 19.50 39.45 -8.27
N ALA A 71 20.58 39.84 -7.58
CA ALA A 71 21.49 38.88 -6.96
C ALA A 71 20.78 38.07 -5.85
N GLU A 72 19.91 38.72 -5.07
CA GLU A 72 19.11 38.06 -4.04
C GLU A 72 18.06 37.13 -4.66
N ILE A 73 17.36 37.60 -5.69
CA ILE A 73 16.36 36.81 -6.42
C ILE A 73 17.02 35.56 -7.03
N ALA A 74 18.16 35.72 -7.69
CA ALA A 74 18.92 34.61 -8.28
C ALA A 74 19.39 33.61 -7.21
N GLN A 75 19.87 34.10 -6.06
CA GLN A 75 20.26 33.25 -4.94
C GLN A 75 19.05 32.45 -4.40
N GLU A 76 17.90 33.09 -4.22
CA GLU A 76 16.68 32.42 -3.76
C GLU A 76 16.21 31.34 -4.75
N VAL A 77 16.26 31.62 -6.06
CA VAL A 77 15.97 30.62 -7.11
C VAL A 77 16.90 29.42 -6.99
N GLY A 78 18.21 29.65 -6.83
CA GLY A 78 19.20 28.59 -6.65
C GLY A 78 18.91 27.71 -5.42
N LEU A 79 18.70 28.33 -4.26
CA LEU A 79 18.43 27.63 -3.01
C LEU A 79 17.16 26.76 -3.09
N ARG A 80 16.07 27.30 -3.67
CA ARG A 80 14.84 26.53 -3.86
C ARG A 80 15.00 25.41 -4.87
N GLY A 81 15.78 25.63 -5.94
CA GLY A 81 16.11 24.60 -6.93
C GLY A 81 16.87 23.44 -6.30
N GLU A 82 17.92 23.72 -5.54
CA GLU A 82 18.69 22.69 -4.83
C GLU A 82 17.84 21.93 -3.81
N ALA A 83 17.00 22.63 -3.04
CA ALA A 83 16.09 22.00 -2.09
C ALA A 83 15.08 21.08 -2.79
N ALA A 84 14.57 21.50 -3.95
CA ALA A 84 13.66 20.69 -4.77
C ALA A 84 14.36 19.43 -5.29
N GLU A 85 15.61 19.52 -5.77
CA GLU A 85 16.37 18.36 -6.22
C GLU A 85 16.72 17.40 -5.08
N ARG A 86 17.13 17.93 -3.92
CA ARG A 86 17.35 17.11 -2.71
C ARG A 86 16.09 16.34 -2.32
N LYS A 87 14.94 17.03 -2.32
CA LYS A 87 13.65 16.39 -2.04
C LYS A 87 13.32 15.33 -3.09
N ARG A 88 13.49 15.62 -4.37
CA ARG A 88 13.21 14.67 -5.46
C ARG A 88 14.05 13.39 -5.32
N LEU A 89 15.34 13.54 -5.00
CA LEU A 89 16.24 12.41 -4.79
C LEU A 89 15.87 11.61 -3.53
N ALA A 90 15.56 12.29 -2.42
CA ALA A 90 15.12 11.63 -1.20
C ALA A 90 13.81 10.86 -1.42
N ASP A 91 12.80 11.49 -2.05
CA ASP A 91 11.53 10.84 -2.38
C ASP A 91 11.74 9.63 -3.31
N GLN A 92 12.72 9.67 -4.21
CA GLN A 92 13.08 8.53 -5.06
C GLN A 92 13.73 7.40 -4.25
N GLN A 93 14.70 7.73 -3.40
CA GLN A 93 15.38 6.76 -2.54
C GLN A 93 14.41 6.08 -1.57
N ASP A 94 13.47 6.83 -1.00
CA ASP A 94 12.45 6.32 -0.10
C ASP A 94 11.51 5.34 -0.82
N ARG A 95 11.08 5.66 -2.05
CA ARG A 95 10.26 4.74 -2.87
C ARG A 95 11.00 3.45 -3.19
N GLU A 96 12.26 3.54 -3.58
CA GLU A 96 13.08 2.35 -3.86
C GLU A 96 13.32 1.52 -2.60
N ALA A 97 13.57 2.16 -1.46
CA ALA A 97 13.72 1.47 -0.19
C ALA A 97 12.42 0.78 0.24
N GLN A 98 11.27 1.45 0.08
CA GLN A 98 9.97 0.87 0.38
C GLN A 98 9.64 -0.31 -0.54
N GLN A 99 9.97 -0.20 -1.83
CA GLN A 99 9.83 -1.28 -2.80
C GLN A 99 10.68 -2.50 -2.41
N ARG A 100 11.96 -2.30 -2.05
CA ARG A 100 12.83 -3.39 -1.59
C ARG A 100 12.32 -4.08 -0.32
N ARG A 101 11.82 -3.30 0.65
CA ARG A 101 11.23 -3.85 1.88
C ARG A 101 9.99 -4.68 1.58
N TRP A 102 9.13 -4.18 0.69
CA TRP A 102 7.94 -4.90 0.25
C TRP A 102 8.30 -6.20 -0.49
N GLU A 103 9.30 -6.16 -1.38
CA GLU A 103 9.78 -7.35 -2.09
C GLU A 103 10.35 -8.41 -1.13
N SER A 104 11.12 -8.01 -0.12
CA SER A 104 11.61 -8.92 0.93
C SER A 104 10.44 -9.55 1.69
N ALA A 105 9.48 -8.74 2.14
CA ALA A 105 8.30 -9.23 2.83
C ALA A 105 7.47 -10.21 1.97
N MET A 106 7.37 -9.97 0.66
CA MET A 106 6.70 -10.88 -0.27
C MET A 106 7.45 -12.21 -0.43
N GLN A 107 8.79 -12.19 -0.43
CA GLN A 107 9.59 -13.42 -0.48
C GLN A 107 9.44 -14.23 0.82
N GLU A 108 9.56 -13.56 1.96
CA GLU A 108 9.37 -14.16 3.29
C GLU A 108 7.96 -14.75 3.44
N ALA A 109 6.92 -14.02 3.03
CA ALA A 109 5.54 -14.49 3.07
C ALA A 109 5.32 -15.74 2.19
N ARG A 110 5.94 -15.80 1.01
CA ARG A 110 5.84 -16.99 0.14
C ARG A 110 6.54 -18.20 0.73
N ALA A 111 7.69 -18.00 1.40
CA ALA A 111 8.37 -19.07 2.11
C ALA A 111 7.54 -19.56 3.30
N ALA A 112 7.01 -18.64 4.11
CA ALA A 112 6.14 -18.96 5.24
C ALA A 112 4.86 -19.69 4.82
N TYR A 113 4.24 -19.29 3.72
CA TYR A 113 3.09 -19.99 3.12
C TYR A 113 3.46 -21.43 2.72
N ALA A 114 4.59 -21.61 2.03
CA ALA A 114 5.05 -22.92 1.60
C ALA A 114 5.33 -23.85 2.79
N ASP A 115 5.90 -23.31 3.86
CA ASP A 115 6.18 -24.07 5.08
C ASP A 115 4.90 -24.40 5.84
N ALA A 116 3.98 -23.45 6.00
CA ALA A 116 2.68 -23.69 6.63
C ALA A 116 1.90 -24.80 5.90
N TYR A 117 1.85 -24.76 4.57
CA TYR A 117 1.20 -25.78 3.75
C TYR A 117 1.83 -27.18 3.93
N ARG A 118 3.16 -27.24 4.00
CA ARG A 118 3.88 -28.51 4.23
C ARG A 118 3.65 -29.05 5.63
N VAL A 119 3.59 -28.19 6.64
CA VAL A 119 3.30 -28.58 8.02
C VAL A 119 1.89 -29.15 8.13
N GLU A 120 0.89 -28.49 7.54
CA GLU A 120 -0.49 -28.98 7.52
C GLU A 120 -0.58 -30.38 6.89
N HIS A 121 0.03 -30.58 5.72
CA HIS A 121 0.06 -31.90 5.07
C HIS A 121 0.87 -32.94 5.83
N LEU A 122 1.92 -32.53 6.55
CA LEU A 122 2.68 -33.45 7.41
C LEU A 122 1.80 -33.93 8.57
N GLU A 123 1.03 -33.03 9.18
CA GLU A 123 0.07 -33.38 10.23
C GLU A 123 -1.03 -34.31 9.70
N GLU A 124 -1.56 -34.06 8.50
CA GLU A 124 -2.51 -34.97 7.84
C GLU A 124 -1.93 -36.37 7.62
N GLN A 125 -0.70 -36.46 7.11
CA GLN A 125 0.00 -37.73 6.90
C GLN A 125 0.24 -38.47 8.23
N ALA A 126 0.68 -37.74 9.26
CA ALA A 126 0.90 -38.31 10.59
C ALA A 126 -0.40 -38.82 11.22
N ASN A 127 -1.49 -38.08 11.08
CA ASN A 127 -2.82 -38.47 11.57
C ASN A 127 -3.33 -39.71 10.83
N ALA A 128 -3.19 -39.77 9.51
CA ALA A 128 -3.58 -40.94 8.72
C ALA A 128 -2.78 -42.19 9.14
N TRP A 129 -1.47 -42.05 9.33
CA TRP A 129 -0.61 -43.13 9.83
C TRP A 129 -0.98 -43.58 11.24
N HIS A 130 -1.26 -42.64 12.14
CA HIS A 130 -1.65 -42.95 13.52
C HIS A 130 -3.01 -43.67 13.57
N GLN A 131 -3.97 -43.24 12.76
CA GLN A 131 -5.27 -43.89 12.64
C GLN A 131 -5.13 -45.32 12.10
N ALA A 132 -4.33 -45.51 11.04
CA ALA A 132 -4.05 -46.83 10.49
C ALA A 132 -3.44 -47.76 11.55
N SER A 133 -2.40 -47.29 12.24
CA SER A 133 -1.71 -48.05 13.29
C SER A 133 -2.65 -48.46 14.42
N ARG A 134 -3.46 -47.52 14.93
CA ARG A 134 -4.44 -47.78 15.99
C ARG A 134 -5.50 -48.80 15.58
N LEU A 135 -6.00 -48.72 14.34
CA LEU A 135 -6.98 -49.68 13.84
C LEU A 135 -6.35 -51.06 13.61
N THR A 136 -5.11 -51.13 13.13
CA THR A 136 -4.37 -52.40 12.99
C THR A 136 -4.18 -53.08 14.34
N GLU A 137 -3.82 -52.33 15.39
CA GLU A 137 -3.71 -52.86 16.76
C GLU A 137 -5.07 -53.41 17.26
N TYR A 138 -6.14 -52.63 17.08
CA TYR A 138 -7.48 -53.04 17.48
C TYR A 138 -7.97 -54.30 16.75
N VAL A 139 -7.82 -54.35 15.43
CA VAL A 139 -8.23 -55.51 14.61
C VAL A 139 -7.41 -56.74 14.98
N THR A 140 -6.11 -56.59 15.25
CA THR A 140 -5.25 -57.67 15.76
C THR A 140 -5.76 -58.20 17.11
N ALA A 141 -6.09 -57.32 18.05
CA ALA A 141 -6.62 -57.73 19.35
C ALA A 141 -7.98 -58.47 19.24
N VAL A 142 -8.87 -58.02 18.35
CA VAL A 142 -10.15 -58.70 18.07
C VAL A 142 -9.91 -60.08 17.43
N ARG A 143 -8.93 -60.19 16.52
CA ARG A 143 -8.53 -61.46 15.89
C ARG A 143 -8.01 -62.45 16.93
N ASP A 144 -7.17 -62.00 17.84
CA ASP A 144 -6.65 -62.83 18.94
C ASP A 144 -7.80 -63.30 19.84
N HIS A 145 -8.75 -62.42 20.18
CA HIS A 145 -9.95 -62.79 20.92
C HIS A 145 -10.80 -63.84 20.19
N ALA A 146 -11.02 -63.69 18.88
CA ALA A 146 -11.77 -64.65 18.08
C ALA A 146 -11.14 -66.06 18.10
N THR A 147 -9.81 -66.16 18.17
CA THR A 147 -9.11 -67.46 18.24
C THR A 147 -9.35 -68.18 19.56
N SER A 148 -9.66 -67.45 20.63
CA SER A 148 -9.96 -68.01 21.96
C SER A 148 -11.41 -68.51 22.10
N LEU A 149 -12.30 -68.14 21.17
CA LEU A 149 -13.71 -68.53 21.20
C LEU A 149 -13.92 -69.95 20.63
N PRO A 150 -14.80 -70.74 21.25
CA PRO A 150 -15.21 -72.02 20.69
C PRO A 150 -15.94 -71.82 19.35
N PRO A 151 -15.92 -72.82 18.46
CA PRO A 151 -16.71 -72.77 17.23
C PRO A 151 -18.19 -72.56 17.54
N GLY A 152 -18.80 -71.54 16.93
CA GLY A 152 -20.19 -71.15 17.17
C GLY A 152 -20.55 -69.87 16.42
N GLN A 153 -21.83 -69.47 16.50
CA GLN A 153 -22.35 -68.30 15.77
C GLN A 153 -21.56 -67.02 16.09
N GLU A 154 -21.23 -66.81 17.38
CA GLU A 154 -20.47 -65.65 17.84
C GLU A 154 -19.10 -65.52 17.15
N ARG A 155 -18.39 -66.64 16.98
CA ARG A 155 -17.11 -66.67 16.27
C ARG A 155 -17.29 -66.34 14.79
N THR A 156 -18.30 -66.90 14.14
CA THR A 156 -18.61 -66.62 12.73
C THR A 156 -18.94 -65.14 12.50
N ASP A 157 -19.68 -64.52 13.41
CA ASP A 157 -20.05 -63.10 13.31
C ASP A 157 -18.81 -62.20 13.44
N ILE A 158 -17.88 -62.53 14.36
CA ILE A 158 -16.61 -61.81 14.51
C ILE A 158 -15.71 -62.01 13.29
N GLU A 159 -15.62 -63.22 12.73
CA GLU A 159 -14.84 -63.49 11.52
C GLU A 159 -15.37 -62.71 10.30
N ALA A 160 -16.69 -62.58 10.16
CA ALA A 160 -17.30 -61.74 9.12
C ALA A 160 -17.00 -60.25 9.33
N TRP A 161 -17.03 -59.76 10.57
CA TRP A 161 -16.62 -58.39 10.90
C TRP A 161 -15.13 -58.14 10.63
N LEU A 162 -14.26 -59.10 10.95
CA LEU A 162 -12.82 -59.02 10.66
C LEU A 162 -12.53 -58.93 9.16
N ALA A 163 -13.26 -59.66 8.31
CA ALA A 163 -13.11 -59.57 6.86
C ALA A 163 -13.45 -58.17 6.32
N PHE A 164 -14.49 -57.53 6.87
CA PHE A 164 -14.81 -56.13 6.57
C PHE A 164 -13.69 -55.19 7.06
N ALA A 165 -13.21 -55.39 8.29
CA ALA A 165 -12.19 -54.54 8.90
C ALA A 165 -10.85 -54.61 8.15
N ASP A 166 -10.45 -55.80 7.69
CA ASP A 166 -9.24 -56.00 6.89
C ASP A 166 -9.31 -55.28 5.53
N ALA A 167 -10.46 -55.34 4.84
CA ALA A 167 -10.67 -54.59 3.60
C ALA A 167 -10.59 -53.07 3.82
N HIS A 168 -11.14 -52.58 4.93
CA HIS A 168 -11.06 -51.17 5.30
C HIS A 168 -9.62 -50.73 5.65
N LEU A 169 -8.90 -51.55 6.41
CA LEU A 169 -7.51 -51.32 6.79
C LEU A 169 -6.56 -51.28 5.59
N GLN A 170 -6.81 -52.13 4.58
CA GLN A 170 -6.00 -52.13 3.36
C GLN A 170 -6.02 -50.76 2.67
N HIS A 171 -7.21 -50.18 2.47
CA HIS A 171 -7.35 -48.85 1.87
C HIS A 171 -6.68 -47.75 2.71
N LEU A 172 -6.83 -47.80 4.03
CA LEU A 172 -6.26 -46.80 4.93
C LEU A 172 -4.73 -46.88 4.97
N THR A 173 -4.18 -48.09 4.98
CA THR A 173 -2.73 -48.34 5.00
C THR A 173 -2.07 -47.96 3.68
N GLU A 174 -2.71 -48.24 2.54
CA GLU A 174 -2.25 -47.80 1.22
C GLU A 174 -2.10 -46.26 1.18
N SER A 175 -3.11 -45.54 1.68
CA SER A 175 -3.08 -44.07 1.78
C SER A 175 -1.96 -43.55 2.70
N ALA A 176 -1.76 -44.19 3.86
CA ALA A 176 -0.76 -43.77 4.85
C ALA A 176 0.69 -44.17 4.52
N SER A 177 0.90 -45.18 3.67
CA SER A 177 2.21 -45.80 3.41
C SER A 177 3.18 -44.95 2.58
N MET A 178 2.68 -43.92 1.89
CA MET A 178 3.51 -43.10 1.00
C MET A 178 3.64 -41.67 1.54
N PRO A 179 4.67 -41.39 2.36
CA PRO A 179 4.98 -40.01 2.70
C PRO A 179 5.36 -39.26 1.43
N ARG A 180 4.67 -38.15 1.15
CA ARG A 180 4.95 -37.30 0.00
C ARG A 180 5.24 -35.90 0.50
N LEU A 181 6.34 -35.31 0.02
CA LEU A 181 6.54 -33.89 0.20
C LEU A 181 5.56 -33.15 -0.73
N PRO A 182 4.57 -32.42 -0.20
CA PRO A 182 3.60 -31.75 -1.06
C PRO A 182 4.27 -30.52 -1.68
N THR A 183 3.95 -30.25 -2.94
CA THR A 183 4.37 -29.03 -3.62
C THR A 183 3.27 -28.00 -3.42
N PRO A 184 3.53 -26.89 -2.68
CA PRO A 184 2.52 -25.87 -2.48
C PRO A 184 2.05 -25.30 -3.83
N PRO A 185 0.74 -25.05 -4.01
CA PRO A 185 0.25 -24.33 -5.17
C PRO A 185 0.79 -22.90 -5.17
N LYS A 186 0.76 -22.23 -6.32
CA LYS A 186 1.13 -20.82 -6.39
C LYS A 186 0.15 -20.01 -5.55
N PRO A 187 0.61 -19.28 -4.50
CA PRO A 187 -0.30 -18.56 -3.62
C PRO A 187 -0.94 -17.37 -4.32
N SER A 188 -2.21 -17.15 -4.04
CA SER A 188 -2.92 -15.91 -4.37
C SER A 188 -2.51 -14.78 -3.42
N GLY A 189 -2.95 -13.55 -3.72
CA GLY A 189 -2.73 -12.42 -2.80
C GLY A 189 -3.39 -12.62 -1.44
N ASP A 190 -4.55 -13.28 -1.40
CA ASP A 190 -5.29 -13.54 -0.17
C ASP A 190 -4.59 -14.59 0.71
N ASP A 191 -4.01 -15.62 0.09
CA ASP A 191 -3.25 -16.67 0.79
C ASP A 191 -2.01 -16.11 1.51
N LEU A 192 -1.44 -15.01 1.00
CA LEU A 192 -0.26 -14.37 1.59
C LEU A 192 -0.60 -13.37 2.70
N LYS A 193 -1.85 -12.90 2.80
CA LYS A 193 -2.26 -11.90 3.80
C LYS A 193 -1.89 -12.27 5.24
N PRO A 194 -2.07 -13.52 5.71
CA PRO A 194 -1.70 -13.89 7.08
C PRO A 194 -0.20 -13.73 7.37
N PHE A 195 0.65 -13.79 6.35
CA PHE A 195 2.10 -13.76 6.46
C PHE A 195 2.72 -12.39 6.15
N LEU A 196 1.94 -11.43 5.65
CA LEU A 196 2.41 -10.11 5.22
C LEU A 196 2.32 -9.02 6.29
N GLY A 197 1.70 -9.30 7.44
CA GLY A 197 1.54 -8.33 8.52
C GLY A 197 0.82 -7.06 8.07
N TYR A 198 1.52 -5.93 8.04
CA TYR A 198 0.98 -4.63 7.61
C TYR A 198 1.18 -4.35 6.10
N TRP A 199 1.85 -5.24 5.37
CA TRP A 199 2.07 -5.07 3.93
C TRP A 199 0.87 -5.52 3.11
N SER A 200 0.56 -4.78 2.05
CA SER A 200 -0.42 -5.20 1.06
C SER A 200 0.20 -6.21 0.07
N PRO A 201 -0.52 -7.28 -0.32
CA PRO A 201 -0.04 -8.19 -1.36
C PRO A 201 0.01 -7.55 -2.76
N TYR A 202 -0.61 -6.39 -2.96
CA TYR A 202 -0.72 -5.71 -4.26
C TYR A 202 0.26 -4.55 -4.44
N GLY A 203 1.06 -4.21 -3.42
CA GLY A 203 2.10 -3.21 -3.57
C GLY A 203 2.62 -2.64 -2.25
N PRO A 204 3.64 -1.77 -2.33
CA PRO A 204 4.34 -1.21 -1.17
C PRO A 204 3.50 -0.21 -0.34
N ARG A 205 2.23 0.03 -0.68
CA ARG A 205 1.35 0.86 0.15
C ARG A 205 0.80 0.02 1.29
N SER A 206 1.10 0.39 2.53
CA SER A 206 0.36 -0.13 3.69
C SER A 206 -1.07 0.42 3.63
N TYR A 207 -2.03 -0.37 4.12
CA TYR A 207 -3.32 0.18 4.54
C TYR A 207 -3.15 0.96 5.86
#